data_AF-A0A9W9UP18-F1
#
_entry.id   AF-A0A9W9UP18-F1
#
_cell.length_a   1.000
_cell.length_b   1.000
_cell.length_c   1.000
_cell.angle_alpha   90.00
_cell.angle_beta   90.00
_cell.angle_gamma   90.00
#
_symmetry.space_group_name_H-M   'P 1'
#
loop_
_entity.id
_entity.type
_entity.pdbx_description
1 polymer ?
#
loop_
_entity_poly.entity_id
_entity_poly.type
_entity_poly.pdbx_seq_one_letter_code
_entity_poly.pdbx_strand_id
1 'polypeptide(L)'
;MLEFIKRALRSPTPKLYGLDHAILNVEFPPQTMWMNMGYWEHTNNFPEACEALLEQVLTAALSKESKSIKILDVGCGCGDQSLYLLKTLGSQNAKNEEPSHLPSQSPNQNPRRRSTNKSLPTLTSYLGITLEPAQAGLAKSRIDQSNPSIPAKIFCGNASIPSNWPAELSSLVNTSNNPKDESTWLLALDTLYHFRPSRVPLLTRAVTLQASFMAFDLLIGESVTWWEKLLLRIVCLGTNAPFGNFITEKEYVDMLVAAGYERDKIEVRDVSKFVFAGLAGFLGCAEGVWNAYGEVWDGEAGF
;
A
#
# COMPACT_ATOMS: atom_id res chain seq x y z
N MET A 1 -35.55 20.44 -3.02
CA MET A 1 -35.48 21.16 -1.72
C MET A 1 -36.53 20.65 -0.74
N LEU A 2 -37.83 20.61 -1.10
CA LEU A 2 -38.89 20.01 -0.25
C LEU A 2 -38.71 18.50 0.02
N GLU A 3 -38.26 17.74 -0.98
CA GLU A 3 -37.87 16.32 -0.86
C GLU A 3 -36.70 16.10 0.12
N PHE A 4 -35.77 17.06 0.18
CA PHE A 4 -34.59 17.01 1.05
C PHE A 4 -34.97 17.27 2.51
N ILE A 5 -35.91 18.19 2.74
CA ILE A 5 -36.45 18.52 4.08
C ILE A 5 -37.37 17.39 4.59
N LYS A 6 -38.16 16.74 3.73
CA LYS A 6 -38.95 15.55 4.09
C LYS A 6 -38.07 14.36 4.49
N ARG A 7 -36.88 14.24 3.91
CA ARG A 7 -35.91 13.19 4.20
C ARG A 7 -35.14 13.47 5.50
N ALA A 8 -34.93 14.74 5.85
CA ALA A 8 -34.33 15.19 7.11
C ALA A 8 -35.28 15.15 8.33
N LEU A 9 -36.61 15.18 8.11
CA LEU A 9 -37.63 15.17 9.18
C LEU A 9 -38.27 13.78 9.43
N ARG A 10 -37.78 12.72 8.79
CA ARG A 10 -38.08 11.35 9.24
C ARG A 10 -37.23 11.07 10.48
N SER A 11 -37.81 11.26 11.67
CA SER A 11 -37.25 10.58 12.84
C SER A 11 -37.28 9.08 12.57
N PRO A 12 -36.22 8.34 12.93
CA PRO A 12 -36.27 6.89 12.85
C PRO A 12 -37.33 6.47 13.87
N THR A 13 -38.39 5.80 13.42
CA THR A 13 -39.03 4.84 14.33
C THR A 13 -37.90 3.95 14.82
N PRO A 14 -37.63 3.85 16.13
CA PRO A 14 -36.63 2.91 16.60
C PRO A 14 -37.13 1.54 16.14
N LYS A 15 -36.44 0.93 15.17
CA LYS A 15 -36.65 -0.48 14.89
C LYS A 15 -36.16 -1.17 16.16
N LEU A 16 -37.10 -1.44 17.06
CA LEU A 16 -36.84 -2.01 18.38
C LEU A 16 -36.07 -3.35 18.29
N TYR A 17 -36.01 -3.94 17.09
CA TYR A 17 -35.22 -5.10 16.70
C TYR A 17 -34.62 -4.93 15.29
N GLY A 18 -33.71 -3.95 15.11
CA GLY A 18 -32.83 -3.87 13.94
C GLY A 18 -31.79 -5.00 13.93
N LEU A 19 -31.09 -5.18 12.80
CA LEU A 19 -29.95 -6.11 12.72
C LEU A 19 -28.65 -5.46 13.23
N ASP A 20 -28.73 -4.30 13.87
CA ASP A 20 -27.60 -3.50 14.37
C ASP A 20 -26.69 -4.32 15.33
N HIS A 21 -27.24 -5.33 16.01
CA HIS A 21 -26.46 -6.27 16.82
C HIS A 21 -25.47 -7.13 16.01
N ALA A 22 -25.56 -7.14 14.67
CA ALA A 22 -24.55 -7.72 13.79
C ALA A 22 -23.16 -7.11 14.05
N ILE A 23 -23.08 -5.84 14.46
CA ILE A 23 -21.80 -5.20 14.82
C ILE A 23 -21.09 -5.92 15.97
N LEU A 24 -21.84 -6.54 16.90
CA LEU A 24 -21.29 -7.31 18.01
C LEU A 24 -20.71 -8.66 17.58
N ASN A 25 -21.01 -9.10 16.36
CA ASN A 25 -20.54 -10.36 15.77
C ASN A 25 -19.44 -10.12 14.72
N VAL A 26 -19.05 -8.86 14.48
CA VAL A 26 -17.85 -8.53 13.70
C VAL A 26 -16.63 -8.83 14.57
N GLU A 27 -15.67 -9.57 14.02
CA GLU A 27 -14.41 -9.83 14.73
C GLU A 27 -13.68 -8.51 15.00
N PHE A 28 -13.46 -8.20 16.27
CA PHE A 28 -12.71 -7.03 16.72
C PHE A 28 -11.57 -7.43 17.68
N PRO A 29 -10.34 -6.93 17.50
CA PRO A 29 -9.91 -6.10 16.37
C PRO A 29 -9.87 -6.91 15.06
N PRO A 30 -10.07 -6.28 13.90
CA PRO A 30 -9.95 -6.96 12.62
C PRO A 30 -8.54 -7.51 12.42
N GLN A 31 -8.44 -8.70 11.82
CA GLN A 31 -7.18 -9.41 11.62
C GLN A 31 -6.20 -8.62 10.72
N THR A 32 -6.73 -7.88 9.75
CA THR A 32 -5.96 -7.03 8.83
C THR A 32 -6.63 -5.66 8.72
N MET A 33 -5.86 -4.64 8.37
CA MET A 33 -6.35 -3.30 8.05
C MET A 33 -5.86 -2.88 6.66
N TRP A 34 -5.70 -3.86 5.76
CA TRP A 34 -5.36 -3.61 4.36
C TRP A 34 -6.37 -2.67 3.74
N MET A 35 -5.84 -1.64 3.08
CA MET A 35 -6.61 -0.74 2.26
C MET A 35 -5.70 -0.25 1.14
N ASN A 36 -5.84 -0.85 -0.04
CA ASN A 36 -5.33 -0.32 -1.29
C ASN A 36 -6.26 -0.79 -2.43
N MET A 37 -5.95 -0.41 -3.67
CA MET A 37 -6.78 -0.75 -4.83
C MET A 37 -6.89 -2.26 -5.14
N GLY A 38 -5.93 -3.07 -4.70
CA GLY A 38 -5.86 -4.52 -4.89
C GLY A 38 -5.54 -4.97 -6.33
N TYR A 39 -4.92 -6.16 -6.45
CA TYR A 39 -4.69 -6.87 -7.70
C TYR A 39 -5.51 -8.15 -7.72
N TRP A 40 -6.56 -8.18 -8.55
CA TRP A 40 -7.68 -9.12 -8.45
C TRP A 40 -7.66 -10.24 -9.49
N GLU A 41 -6.54 -10.46 -10.19
CA GLU A 41 -6.47 -11.44 -11.30
C GLU A 41 -6.86 -12.86 -10.86
N HIS A 42 -6.53 -13.24 -9.62
CA HIS A 42 -6.64 -14.61 -9.12
C HIS A 42 -7.31 -14.72 -7.75
N THR A 43 -7.96 -13.66 -7.26
CA THR A 43 -8.63 -13.65 -5.96
C THR A 43 -9.87 -12.76 -5.98
N ASN A 44 -10.82 -13.08 -5.11
CA ASN A 44 -11.98 -12.27 -4.77
C ASN A 44 -11.98 -11.84 -3.28
N ASN A 45 -10.89 -12.13 -2.56
CA ASN A 45 -10.68 -11.72 -1.18
C ASN A 45 -9.89 -10.41 -1.15
N PHE A 46 -10.40 -9.41 -0.43
CA PHE A 46 -9.83 -8.06 -0.46
C PHE A 46 -8.42 -7.97 0.14
N PRO A 47 -8.15 -8.50 1.36
CA PRO A 47 -6.78 -8.61 1.87
C PRO A 47 -5.81 -9.33 0.92
N GLU A 48 -6.23 -10.45 0.32
CA GLU A 48 -5.39 -11.16 -0.67
C GLU A 48 -5.11 -10.31 -1.92
N ALA A 49 -6.11 -9.56 -2.40
CA ALA A 49 -5.90 -8.64 -3.53
C ALA A 49 -4.93 -7.52 -3.17
N CYS A 50 -5.03 -6.98 -1.95
CA CYS A 50 -4.14 -5.93 -1.46
C CYS A 50 -2.68 -6.42 -1.37
N GLU A 51 -2.49 -7.62 -0.85
CA GLU A 51 -1.19 -8.31 -0.80
C GLU A 51 -0.65 -8.57 -2.22
N ALA A 52 -1.48 -9.09 -3.13
CA ALA A 52 -1.10 -9.36 -4.51
C ALA A 52 -0.65 -8.09 -5.25
N LEU A 53 -1.23 -6.91 -4.94
CA LEU A 53 -0.79 -5.65 -5.53
C LEU A 53 0.62 -5.27 -5.07
N LEU A 54 0.91 -5.44 -3.76
CA LEU A 54 2.26 -5.25 -3.24
C LEU A 54 3.24 -6.22 -3.92
N GLU A 55 2.87 -7.49 -4.11
CA GLU A 55 3.69 -8.48 -4.80
C GLU A 55 4.02 -8.07 -6.26
N GLN A 56 3.09 -7.44 -6.98
CA GLN A 56 3.36 -6.92 -8.33
C GLN A 56 4.44 -5.82 -8.31
N VAL A 57 4.35 -4.89 -7.35
CA VAL A 57 5.33 -3.81 -7.19
C VAL A 57 6.70 -4.39 -6.83
N LEU A 58 6.76 -5.30 -5.86
CA LEU A 58 8.01 -5.94 -5.44
C LEU A 58 8.64 -6.78 -6.55
N THR A 59 7.83 -7.53 -7.30
CA THR A 59 8.32 -8.36 -8.41
C THR A 59 8.90 -7.50 -9.52
N ALA A 60 8.25 -6.39 -9.88
CA ALA A 60 8.77 -5.46 -10.88
C ALA A 60 10.12 -4.87 -10.44
N ALA A 61 10.20 -4.41 -9.19
CA ALA A 61 11.36 -3.73 -8.65
C ALA A 61 12.54 -4.65 -8.34
N LEU A 62 12.29 -5.75 -7.63
CA LEU A 62 13.33 -6.55 -6.98
C LEU A 62 13.74 -7.78 -7.78
N SER A 63 13.07 -8.09 -8.91
CA SER A 63 13.41 -9.27 -9.72
C SER A 63 14.86 -9.28 -10.23
N LYS A 64 15.49 -8.12 -10.37
CA LYS A 64 16.90 -7.97 -10.80
C LYS A 64 17.83 -7.58 -9.65
N GLU A 65 17.30 -7.41 -8.44
CA GLU A 65 18.08 -7.01 -7.28
C GLU A 65 18.78 -8.22 -6.67
N SER A 66 20.08 -8.10 -6.45
CA SER A 66 20.91 -9.15 -5.86
C SER A 66 21.54 -8.73 -4.54
N LYS A 67 21.47 -7.44 -4.20
CA LYS A 67 22.00 -6.89 -2.95
C LYS A 67 20.99 -7.05 -1.83
N SER A 68 21.47 -6.93 -0.60
CA SER A 68 20.59 -6.65 0.52
C SER A 68 19.86 -5.32 0.30
N ILE A 69 18.65 -5.18 0.85
CA ILE A 69 17.84 -3.98 0.67
C ILE A 69 17.45 -3.35 2.00
N LYS A 70 17.40 -2.02 1.98
CA LYS A 70 16.74 -1.18 2.98
C LYS A 70 15.50 -0.56 2.35
N ILE A 71 14.36 -0.64 3.03
CA ILE A 71 13.11 -0.06 2.53
C ILE A 71 12.74 1.16 3.37
N LEU A 72 12.51 2.29 2.68
CA LEU A 72 11.74 3.43 3.18
C LEU A 72 10.35 3.33 2.57
N ASP A 73 9.36 2.98 3.37
CA ASP A 73 7.96 2.85 2.97
C ASP A 73 7.18 4.12 3.33
N VAL A 74 6.66 4.81 2.32
CA VAL A 74 5.85 6.01 2.50
C VAL A 74 4.38 5.65 2.33
N GLY A 75 3.54 6.09 3.28
CA GLY A 75 2.14 5.70 3.31
C GLY A 75 1.91 4.27 3.83
N CYS A 76 2.71 3.80 4.79
CA CYS A 76 2.66 2.42 5.29
C CYS A 76 1.34 2.03 6.02
N GLY A 77 0.40 2.98 6.14
CA GLY A 77 -0.92 2.78 6.73
C GLY A 77 -0.88 2.13 8.12
N CYS A 78 -1.75 1.14 8.32
CA CYS A 78 -1.87 0.36 9.56
C CYS A 78 -0.80 -0.75 9.69
N GLY A 79 0.19 -0.80 8.79
CA GLY A 79 1.34 -1.68 8.90
C GLY A 79 1.18 -3.08 8.30
N ASP A 80 0.07 -3.38 7.60
CA ASP A 80 -0.14 -4.68 6.96
C ASP A 80 0.96 -4.98 5.91
N GLN A 81 1.29 -4.01 5.04
CA GLN A 81 2.44 -4.13 4.13
C GLN A 81 3.78 -4.23 4.86
N SER A 82 3.95 -3.51 5.98
CA SER A 82 5.15 -3.58 6.82
C SER A 82 5.39 -5.02 7.31
N LEU A 83 4.36 -5.65 7.89
CA LEU A 83 4.42 -7.00 8.42
C LEU A 83 4.71 -8.01 7.31
N TYR A 84 4.07 -7.86 6.14
CA TYR A 84 4.31 -8.71 4.98
C TYR A 84 5.79 -8.64 4.55
N LEU A 85 6.35 -7.44 4.40
CA LEU A 85 7.75 -7.24 4.00
C LEU A 85 8.73 -7.84 5.01
N LEU A 86 8.50 -7.62 6.31
CA LEU A 86 9.33 -8.17 7.37
C LEU A 86 9.33 -9.71 7.37
N LYS A 87 8.17 -10.32 7.16
CA LYS A 87 8.01 -11.78 7.09
C LYS A 87 8.65 -12.36 5.83
N THR A 88 8.43 -11.75 4.67
CA THR A 88 8.82 -12.31 3.38
C THR A 88 10.30 -12.07 3.07
N LEU A 89 10.83 -10.90 3.45
CA LEU A 89 12.20 -10.49 3.10
C LEU A 89 13.15 -10.48 4.31
N GLY A 90 12.64 -10.39 5.54
CA GLY A 90 13.47 -10.40 6.76
C GLY A 90 13.84 -11.80 7.27
N SER A 91 13.00 -12.82 7.03
CA SER A 91 13.20 -14.17 7.56
C SER A 91 14.23 -15.04 6.82
N GLN A 92 14.87 -14.53 5.77
CA GLN A 92 15.93 -15.27 5.05
C GLN A 92 17.20 -15.47 5.90
N ASN A 93 17.40 -14.66 6.95
CA ASN A 93 18.55 -14.83 7.85
C ASN A 93 18.40 -15.99 8.84
N ALA A 94 17.16 -16.45 9.12
CA ALA A 94 16.91 -17.48 10.15
C ALA A 94 17.03 -18.92 9.65
N LYS A 95 17.07 -19.16 8.32
CA LYS A 95 17.15 -20.52 7.76
C LYS A 95 18.58 -21.08 7.62
N ASN A 96 19.60 -20.32 8.03
CA ASN A 96 21.00 -20.77 8.00
C ASN A 96 21.51 -21.30 9.35
N GLU A 97 20.66 -21.39 10.38
CA GLU A 97 21.00 -21.99 11.67
C GLU A 97 20.04 -23.13 12.02
N GLU A 98 20.03 -24.21 11.24
CA GLU A 98 19.53 -25.51 11.72
C GLU A 98 20.70 -26.38 12.20
N PRO A 99 20.71 -26.85 13.46
CA PRO A 99 21.48 -28.02 13.82
C PRO A 99 20.78 -29.24 13.23
N SER A 100 21.40 -29.80 12.19
CA SER A 100 21.06 -31.09 11.61
C SER A 100 20.98 -32.16 12.70
N HIS A 101 19.81 -32.72 13.04
CA HIS A 101 19.66 -34.12 13.45
C HIS A 101 18.18 -34.57 13.47
N LEU A 102 17.88 -35.47 12.52
CA LEU A 102 17.00 -36.66 12.57
C LEU A 102 15.83 -36.73 11.56
N PRO A 103 15.59 -37.91 10.95
CA PRO A 103 14.62 -38.09 9.89
C PRO A 103 13.32 -38.75 10.39
N SER A 104 12.16 -38.35 9.86
CA SER A 104 11.09 -39.32 9.62
C SER A 104 10.09 -38.86 8.56
N GLN A 105 9.68 -39.87 7.80
CA GLN A 105 8.92 -39.88 6.56
C GLN A 105 7.45 -39.48 6.73
N SER A 106 6.88 -38.85 5.69
CA SER A 106 5.50 -39.09 5.25
C SER A 106 5.31 -38.60 3.79
N PRO A 107 4.81 -39.43 2.86
CA PRO A 107 4.67 -39.06 1.46
C PRO A 107 3.21 -38.77 1.11
N ASN A 108 2.83 -37.49 0.98
CA ASN A 108 1.76 -37.08 0.06
C ASN A 108 1.61 -35.56 -0.02
N GLN A 109 2.31 -34.89 -0.94
CA GLN A 109 1.87 -33.59 -1.45
C GLN A 109 2.17 -33.45 -2.95
N ASN A 110 1.13 -33.05 -3.68
CA ASN A 110 1.08 -32.82 -5.12
C ASN A 110 2.19 -31.87 -5.60
N PRO A 111 2.93 -32.21 -6.67
CA PRO A 111 3.92 -31.32 -7.24
C PRO A 111 3.30 -30.52 -8.40
N ARG A 112 3.13 -29.20 -8.25
CA ARG A 112 3.18 -28.20 -9.36
C ARG A 112 2.89 -26.77 -8.87
N ARG A 113 3.85 -26.17 -8.18
CA ARG A 113 4.18 -24.76 -8.39
C ARG A 113 5.63 -24.71 -8.80
N ARG A 114 5.87 -24.66 -10.12
CA ARG A 114 7.18 -24.39 -10.70
C ARG A 114 7.44 -22.89 -10.49
N SER A 115 7.78 -22.53 -9.26
CA SER A 115 8.36 -21.23 -8.96
C SER A 115 9.79 -21.25 -9.49
N THR A 116 10.09 -20.39 -10.44
CA THR A 116 11.47 -20.08 -10.77
C THR A 116 12.12 -19.52 -9.51
N ASN A 117 12.94 -20.32 -8.83
CA ASN A 117 13.70 -19.95 -7.63
C ASN A 117 14.70 -18.83 -7.95
N LYS A 118 14.22 -17.60 -8.13
CA LYS A 118 15.03 -16.40 -8.01
C LYS A 118 14.94 -16.00 -6.55
N SER A 119 16.06 -16.09 -5.84
CA SER A 119 16.13 -15.65 -4.44
C SER A 119 15.80 -14.16 -4.38
N LEU A 120 14.74 -13.80 -3.66
CA LEU A 120 14.46 -12.41 -3.33
C LEU A 120 15.60 -11.84 -2.48
N PRO A 121 15.88 -10.53 -2.59
CA PRO A 121 16.90 -9.90 -1.76
C PRO A 121 16.52 -9.92 -0.27
N THR A 122 17.54 -9.95 0.59
CA THR A 122 17.36 -9.91 2.04
C THR A 122 17.10 -8.48 2.50
N LEU A 123 16.05 -8.28 3.31
CA LEU A 123 15.75 -7.00 3.94
C LEU A 123 16.61 -6.81 5.19
N THR A 124 17.38 -5.73 5.26
CA THR A 124 18.28 -5.40 6.38
C THR A 124 17.70 -4.37 7.33
N SER A 125 16.87 -3.46 6.84
CA SER A 125 16.13 -2.51 7.68
C SER A 125 14.87 -2.00 6.99
N TYR A 126 13.90 -1.63 7.81
CA TYR A 126 12.59 -1.14 7.38
C TYR A 126 12.23 0.15 8.12
N LEU A 127 11.89 1.18 7.36
CA LEU A 127 11.43 2.46 7.90
C LEU A 127 10.08 2.78 7.25
N GLY A 128 9.00 2.75 8.02
CA GLY A 128 7.67 3.17 7.56
C GLY A 128 7.33 4.58 8.03
N ILE A 129 6.67 5.36 7.20
CA ILE A 129 6.08 6.65 7.59
C ILE A 129 4.64 6.74 7.08
N THR A 130 3.72 7.15 7.96
CA THR A 130 2.34 7.48 7.58
C THR A 130 1.91 8.80 8.24
N LEU A 131 0.97 9.50 7.59
CA LEU A 131 0.52 10.82 8.03
C LEU A 131 -0.40 10.74 9.26
N GLU A 132 -1.28 9.73 9.30
CA GLU A 132 -2.35 9.61 10.29
C GLU A 132 -1.83 9.01 11.62
N PRO A 133 -1.92 9.74 12.75
CA PRO A 133 -1.42 9.27 14.04
C PRO A 133 -2.01 7.93 14.50
N ALA A 134 -3.30 7.68 14.26
CA ALA A 134 -3.94 6.42 14.62
C ALA A 134 -3.35 5.22 13.86
N GLN A 135 -3.12 5.40 12.55
CA GLN A 135 -2.48 4.39 11.71
C GLN A 135 -1.04 4.13 12.16
N ALA A 136 -0.26 5.19 12.40
CA ALA A 136 1.11 5.09 12.86
C ALA A 136 1.22 4.37 14.22
N GLY A 137 0.32 4.69 15.15
CA GLY A 137 0.25 4.03 16.46
C GLY A 137 -0.06 2.54 16.36
N LEU A 138 -1.04 2.17 15.53
CA LEU A 138 -1.39 0.77 15.30
C LEU A 138 -0.26 0.00 14.60
N ALA A 139 0.31 0.55 13.53
CA ALA A 139 1.41 -0.04 12.79
C ALA A 139 2.64 -0.26 13.68
N LYS A 140 2.97 0.71 14.54
CA LYS A 140 4.07 0.58 15.51
C LYS A 140 3.82 -0.57 16.49
N SER A 141 2.64 -0.63 17.09
CA SER A 141 2.26 -1.71 18.01
C SER A 141 2.37 -3.09 17.36
N ARG A 142 1.91 -3.21 16.11
CA ARG A 142 2.00 -4.45 15.33
C ARG A 142 3.44 -4.87 15.02
N ILE A 143 4.30 -3.94 14.64
CA ILE A 143 5.73 -4.23 14.42
C ILE A 143 6.39 -4.67 15.73
N ASP A 144 6.16 -3.95 16.84
CA ASP A 144 6.74 -4.28 18.15
C ASP A 144 6.30 -5.69 18.60
N GLN A 145 5.03 -6.06 18.39
CA GLN A 145 4.50 -7.40 18.69
C GLN A 145 5.09 -8.50 17.79
N SER A 146 5.35 -8.18 16.51
CA SER A 146 5.94 -9.14 15.57
C SER A 146 7.39 -9.50 15.90
N ASN A 147 8.08 -8.68 16.72
CA ASN A 147 9.46 -8.86 17.15
C ASN A 147 10.41 -9.21 15.98
N PRO A 148 10.55 -8.32 14.98
CA PRO A 148 11.31 -8.63 13.78
C PRO A 148 12.79 -8.82 14.08
N SER A 149 13.43 -9.74 13.35
CA SER A 149 14.88 -10.00 13.48
C SER A 149 15.76 -8.89 12.90
N ILE A 150 15.15 -7.89 12.26
CA ILE A 150 15.85 -6.76 11.62
C ILE A 150 15.31 -5.42 12.16
N PRO A 151 16.11 -4.35 12.15
CA PRO A 151 15.65 -3.02 12.54
C PRO A 151 14.44 -2.56 11.73
N ALA A 152 13.29 -2.44 12.40
CA ALA A 152 12.05 -1.96 11.80
C ALA A 152 11.45 -0.84 12.66
N LYS A 153 11.12 0.30 12.06
CA LYS A 153 10.53 1.45 12.77
C LYS A 153 9.41 2.11 11.97
N ILE A 154 8.37 2.57 12.67
CA ILE A 154 7.29 3.38 12.13
C ILE A 154 7.38 4.81 12.67
N PHE A 155 7.16 5.77 11.78
CA PHE A 155 7.09 7.19 12.09
C PHE A 155 5.73 7.77 11.71
N CYS A 156 5.27 8.73 12.51
CA CYS A 156 4.13 9.57 12.16
C CYS A 156 4.66 10.87 11.55
N GLY A 157 4.25 11.19 10.33
CA GLY A 157 4.66 12.43 9.68
C GLY A 157 4.27 12.51 8.21
N ASN A 158 4.36 13.72 7.66
CA ASN A 158 4.04 13.95 6.26
C ASN A 158 5.19 13.49 5.35
N ALA A 159 5.04 12.33 4.71
CA ALA A 159 6.01 11.78 3.77
C ALA A 159 6.30 12.70 2.57
N SER A 160 5.31 13.50 2.13
CA SER A 160 5.44 14.41 0.99
C SER A 160 6.32 15.65 1.26
N ILE A 161 6.69 15.90 2.52
CA ILE A 161 7.51 17.06 2.92
C ILE A 161 8.74 16.58 3.71
N PRO A 162 9.80 16.10 3.03
CA PRO A 162 10.96 15.53 3.71
C PRO A 162 11.71 16.48 4.64
N SER A 163 11.62 17.80 4.43
CA SER A 163 12.18 18.80 5.35
C SER A 163 11.55 18.77 6.74
N ASN A 164 10.35 18.20 6.88
CA ASN A 164 9.58 18.14 8.11
C ASN A 164 9.56 16.74 8.73
N TRP A 165 10.37 15.81 8.20
CA TRP A 165 10.47 14.48 8.77
C TRP A 165 11.04 14.53 10.19
N PRO A 166 10.61 13.61 11.08
CA PRO A 166 11.21 13.48 12.41
C PRO A 166 12.74 13.38 12.33
N ALA A 167 13.44 14.03 13.27
CA ALA A 167 14.90 14.06 13.25
C ALA A 167 15.54 12.66 13.29
N GLU A 168 14.92 11.73 14.02
CA GLU A 168 15.33 10.33 14.06
C GLU A 168 15.18 9.66 12.69
N LEU A 169 14.04 9.81 12.01
CA LEU A 169 13.84 9.29 10.66
C LEU A 169 14.89 9.87 9.71
N SER A 170 15.08 11.19 9.74
CA SER A 170 16.07 11.89 8.91
C SER A 170 17.50 11.37 9.14
N SER A 171 17.87 11.07 10.39
CA SER A 171 19.15 10.46 10.73
C SER A 171 19.26 9.05 10.14
N LEU A 172 18.26 8.20 10.40
CA LEU A 172 18.26 6.79 9.98
C LEU A 172 18.26 6.62 8.47
N VAL A 173 17.54 7.46 7.71
CA VAL A 173 17.55 7.37 6.24
C VAL A 173 18.92 7.76 5.66
N ASN A 174 19.64 8.68 6.30
CA ASN A 174 20.97 9.11 5.87
C ASN A 174 22.08 8.11 6.25
N THR A 175 21.83 7.19 7.18
CA THR A 175 22.73 6.08 7.46
C THR A 175 22.80 5.17 6.24
N SER A 176 23.88 5.28 5.48
CA SER A 176 24.17 4.44 4.32
C SER A 176 25.25 3.43 4.68
N ASN A 177 24.98 2.16 4.41
CA ASN A 177 26.03 1.15 4.28
C ASN A 177 26.72 1.29 2.92
N ASN A 178 27.75 0.47 2.69
CA ASN A 178 28.46 0.43 1.42
C ASN A 178 27.49 0.13 0.26
N PRO A 179 27.35 1.01 -0.75
CA PRO A 179 26.40 0.84 -1.87
C PRO A 179 26.66 -0.41 -2.73
N LYS A 180 27.82 -1.04 -2.57
CA LYS A 180 28.15 -2.32 -3.22
C LYS A 180 27.38 -3.50 -2.62
N ASP A 181 27.07 -3.43 -1.33
CA ASP A 181 26.55 -4.54 -0.54
C ASP A 181 25.07 -4.38 -0.21
N GLU A 182 24.57 -3.14 -0.18
CA GLU A 182 23.19 -2.80 0.15
C GLU A 182 22.63 -1.72 -0.79
N SER A 183 21.35 -1.83 -1.14
CA SER A 183 20.60 -0.81 -1.88
C SER A 183 19.45 -0.23 -1.07
N THR A 184 19.18 1.06 -1.25
CA THR A 184 18.03 1.73 -0.65
C THR A 184 16.87 1.75 -1.64
N TRP A 185 15.68 1.40 -1.18
CA TRP A 185 14.44 1.45 -1.95
C TRP A 185 13.41 2.34 -1.27
N LEU A 186 12.84 3.27 -2.03
CA LEU A 186 11.63 3.99 -1.67
C LEU A 186 10.43 3.18 -2.19
N LEU A 187 9.56 2.72 -1.28
CA LEU A 187 8.29 2.08 -1.59
C LEU A 187 7.15 3.09 -1.39
N ALA A 188 6.25 3.19 -2.36
CA ALA A 188 5.01 3.95 -2.22
C ALA A 188 3.83 3.17 -2.83
N LEU A 189 3.09 2.45 -2.00
CA LEU A 189 1.95 1.66 -2.44
C LEU A 189 0.67 2.48 -2.28
N ASP A 190 0.02 2.82 -3.41
CA ASP A 190 -1.34 3.41 -3.41
C ASP A 190 -1.48 4.67 -2.54
N THR A 191 -0.51 5.58 -2.64
CA THR A 191 -0.44 6.75 -1.73
C THR A 191 -0.05 8.06 -2.42
N LEU A 192 0.75 8.01 -3.49
CA LEU A 192 1.41 9.20 -4.03
C LEU A 192 0.44 10.20 -4.66
N TYR A 193 -0.69 9.73 -5.20
CA TYR A 193 -1.71 10.62 -5.76
C TYR A 193 -2.40 11.50 -4.69
N HIS A 194 -2.24 11.20 -3.40
CA HIS A 194 -2.72 12.03 -2.29
C HIS A 194 -1.74 13.13 -1.85
N PHE A 195 -0.49 13.09 -2.33
CA PHE A 195 0.58 13.92 -1.77
C PHE A 195 0.38 15.41 -2.06
N ARG A 196 0.68 16.25 -1.05
CA ARG A 196 0.57 17.71 -1.14
C ARG A 196 1.86 18.39 -0.68
N PRO A 197 2.42 19.34 -1.46
CA PRO A 197 1.83 19.94 -2.65
C PRO A 197 1.96 19.09 -3.92
N SER A 198 2.90 18.14 -3.96
CA SER A 198 3.11 17.20 -5.07
C SER A 198 4.00 16.02 -4.63
N ARG A 199 4.29 15.10 -5.56
CA ARG A 199 5.24 13.99 -5.37
C ARG A 199 6.72 14.43 -5.40
N VAL A 200 7.00 15.60 -5.96
CA VAL A 200 8.36 16.03 -6.32
C VAL A 200 9.31 16.11 -5.13
N PRO A 201 8.95 16.72 -3.97
CA PRO A 201 9.89 16.83 -2.87
C PRO A 201 10.37 15.47 -2.34
N LEU A 202 9.47 14.49 -2.27
CA LEU A 202 9.83 13.12 -1.90
C LEU A 202 10.77 12.49 -2.94
N LEU A 203 10.45 12.59 -4.22
CA LEU A 203 11.26 11.99 -5.30
C LEU A 203 12.66 12.59 -5.36
N THR A 204 12.80 13.92 -5.24
CA THR A 204 14.10 14.59 -5.16
C THR A 204 14.89 14.12 -3.93
N ARG A 205 14.22 13.93 -2.79
CA ARG A 205 14.86 13.39 -1.59
C ARG A 205 15.33 11.96 -1.79
N ALA A 206 14.52 11.11 -2.44
CA ALA A 206 14.88 9.73 -2.74
C ALA A 206 16.13 9.65 -3.63
N VAL A 207 16.25 10.49 -4.65
CA VAL A 207 17.46 10.58 -5.48
C VAL A 207 18.67 11.03 -4.66
N THR A 208 18.50 11.98 -3.74
CA THR A 208 19.59 12.41 -2.82
C THR A 208 20.04 11.27 -1.91
N LEU A 209 19.13 10.36 -1.55
CA LEU A 209 19.41 9.13 -0.80
C LEU A 209 19.97 8.00 -1.68
N GLN A 210 20.15 8.24 -2.99
CA GLN A 210 20.50 7.22 -3.97
C GLN A 210 19.53 6.03 -3.95
N ALA A 211 18.26 6.29 -3.64
CA ALA A 211 17.24 5.25 -3.53
C ALA A 211 16.64 4.93 -4.90
N SER A 212 16.58 3.64 -5.21
CA SER A 212 15.68 3.12 -6.24
C SER A 212 14.23 3.36 -5.80
N PHE A 213 13.31 3.43 -6.77
CA PHE A 213 11.92 3.77 -6.52
C PHE A 213 10.99 2.68 -7.05
N MET A 214 10.02 2.28 -6.22
CA MET A 214 8.97 1.35 -6.59
C MET A 214 7.63 1.85 -6.05
N ALA A 215 6.59 1.81 -6.89
CA ALA A 215 5.29 2.33 -6.51
C ALA A 215 4.14 1.69 -7.30
N PHE A 216 2.95 1.82 -6.72
CA PHE A 216 1.69 1.79 -7.44
C PHE A 216 1.06 3.19 -7.35
N ASP A 217 0.56 3.71 -8.47
CA ASP A 217 0.00 5.06 -8.56
C ASP A 217 -1.12 5.12 -9.60
N LEU A 218 -1.97 6.15 -9.49
CA LEU A 218 -3.10 6.36 -10.40
C LEU A 218 -2.76 7.44 -11.41
N LEU A 219 -2.72 7.04 -12.68
CA LEU A 219 -2.41 7.90 -13.83
C LEU A 219 -3.65 8.10 -14.69
N ILE A 220 -3.70 9.22 -15.41
CA ILE A 220 -4.75 9.49 -16.40
C ILE A 220 -4.31 8.99 -17.77
N GLY A 221 -5.21 8.34 -18.51
CA GLY A 221 -4.92 7.91 -19.87
C GLY A 221 -4.62 9.09 -20.82
N GLU A 222 -3.84 8.85 -21.87
CA GLU A 222 -3.47 9.90 -22.82
C GLU A 222 -4.67 10.46 -23.59
N SER A 223 -5.66 9.60 -23.87
CA SER A 223 -6.83 9.90 -24.68
C SER A 223 -8.11 10.07 -23.85
N VAL A 224 -8.02 10.75 -22.70
CA VAL A 224 -9.19 11.02 -21.84
C VAL A 224 -9.94 12.25 -22.32
N THR A 225 -11.25 12.09 -22.52
CA THR A 225 -12.16 13.15 -22.96
C THR A 225 -12.28 14.25 -21.89
N TRP A 226 -12.70 15.43 -22.32
CA TRP A 226 -12.92 16.55 -21.39
C TRP A 226 -14.03 16.26 -20.36
N TRP A 227 -15.02 15.42 -20.71
CA TRP A 227 -16.08 14.98 -19.80
C TRP A 227 -15.55 14.05 -18.71
N GLU A 228 -14.73 13.07 -19.07
CA GLU A 228 -14.07 12.19 -18.10
C GLU A 228 -13.13 12.97 -17.18
N LYS A 229 -12.43 13.98 -17.69
CA LYS A 229 -11.65 14.91 -16.86
C LYS A 229 -12.52 15.71 -15.90
N LEU A 230 -13.71 16.15 -16.32
CA LEU A 230 -14.66 16.83 -15.45
C LEU A 230 -15.20 15.89 -14.36
N LEU A 231 -15.54 14.65 -14.72
CA LEU A 231 -15.97 13.62 -13.76
C LEU A 231 -14.87 13.34 -12.74
N LEU A 232 -13.63 13.17 -13.18
CA LEU A 232 -12.48 12.98 -12.29
C LEU A 232 -12.30 14.16 -11.33
N ARG A 233 -12.52 15.41 -11.78
CA ARG A 233 -12.51 16.59 -10.88
C ARG A 233 -13.57 16.49 -9.80
N ILE A 234 -14.76 16.02 -10.13
CA ILE A 234 -15.86 15.86 -9.17
C ILE A 234 -15.50 14.76 -8.15
N VAL A 235 -14.96 13.63 -8.61
CA VAL A 235 -14.48 12.55 -7.72
C VAL A 235 -13.40 13.07 -6.78
N CYS A 236 -12.39 13.78 -7.30
CA CYS A 236 -11.31 14.38 -6.50
C CYS A 236 -11.82 15.36 -5.43
N LEU A 237 -12.87 16.13 -5.73
CA LEU A 237 -13.50 17.00 -4.76
C LEU A 237 -14.18 16.21 -3.63
N GLY A 238 -14.82 15.09 -3.97
CA GLY A 238 -15.47 14.21 -2.99
C GLY A 238 -14.49 13.44 -2.10
N THR A 239 -13.36 13.00 -2.66
CA THR A 239 -12.32 12.24 -1.93
C THR A 239 -11.21 13.12 -1.34
N ASN A 240 -11.28 14.45 -1.54
CA ASN A 240 -10.22 15.39 -1.19
C ASN A 240 -8.85 15.09 -1.84
N ALA A 241 -8.82 14.26 -2.88
CA ALA A 241 -7.62 13.97 -3.65
C ALA A 241 -7.22 15.20 -4.51
N PRO A 242 -5.93 15.58 -4.55
CA PRO A 242 -5.48 16.69 -5.37
C PRO A 242 -5.56 16.33 -6.87
N PHE A 243 -6.53 16.89 -7.59
CA PHE A 243 -6.71 16.64 -9.04
C PHE A 243 -5.43 16.80 -9.88
N GLY A 244 -4.56 17.75 -9.50
CA GLY A 244 -3.29 17.99 -10.19
C GLY A 244 -2.29 16.82 -10.13
N ASN A 245 -2.54 15.81 -9.28
CA ASN A 245 -1.71 14.62 -9.19
C ASN A 245 -2.09 13.54 -10.22
N PHE A 246 -3.24 13.63 -10.88
CA PHE A 246 -3.64 12.70 -11.93
C PHE A 246 -3.03 13.15 -13.28
N ILE A 247 -1.81 12.71 -13.51
CA ILE A 247 -0.99 13.04 -14.69
C ILE A 247 -0.85 11.84 -15.63
N THR A 248 -0.49 12.08 -16.87
CA THR A 248 -0.27 11.01 -17.87
C THR A 248 0.99 10.22 -17.57
N GLU A 249 1.12 9.02 -18.15
CA GLU A 249 2.35 8.22 -18.05
C GLU A 249 3.58 9.01 -18.50
N LYS A 250 3.48 9.72 -19.63
CA LYS A 250 4.56 10.57 -20.13
C LYS A 250 4.98 11.63 -19.10
N GLU A 251 4.02 12.36 -18.55
CA GLU A 251 4.29 13.39 -17.52
C GLU A 251 4.88 12.76 -16.25
N TYR A 252 4.44 11.56 -15.88
CA TYR A 252 4.97 10.84 -14.72
C TYR A 252 6.44 10.44 -14.93
N VAL A 253 6.78 9.87 -16.09
CA VAL A 253 8.15 9.53 -16.45
C VAL A 253 9.02 10.79 -16.53
N ASP A 254 8.51 11.88 -17.13
CA ASP A 254 9.22 13.15 -17.22
C ASP A 254 9.49 13.74 -15.82
N MET A 255 8.55 13.61 -14.87
CA MET A 255 8.73 13.99 -13.47
C MET A 255 9.83 13.17 -12.78
N LEU A 256 9.86 11.85 -12.98
CA LEU A 256 10.92 10.99 -12.43
C LEU A 256 12.29 11.36 -13.00
N VAL A 257 12.38 11.60 -14.32
CA VAL A 257 13.61 12.04 -14.97
C VAL A 257 14.07 13.40 -14.45
N ALA A 258 13.14 14.34 -14.28
CA ALA A 258 13.45 15.65 -13.71
C ALA A 258 13.92 15.58 -12.26
N ALA A 259 13.46 14.58 -11.48
CA ALA A 259 13.96 14.33 -10.13
C ALA A 259 15.39 13.75 -10.12
N GLY A 260 15.81 13.08 -11.20
CA GLY A 260 17.16 12.54 -11.39
C GLY A 260 17.22 11.04 -11.74
N TYR A 261 16.09 10.38 -12.01
CA TYR A 261 16.08 8.98 -12.46
C TYR A 261 16.45 8.86 -13.95
N GLU A 262 17.20 7.80 -14.30
CA GLU A 262 17.57 7.50 -15.68
C GLU A 262 16.38 6.94 -16.47
N ARG A 263 16.01 7.57 -17.59
CA ARG A 263 14.79 7.23 -18.35
C ARG A 263 14.75 5.77 -18.81
N ASP A 264 15.89 5.23 -19.24
CA ASP A 264 16.05 3.86 -19.74
C ASP A 264 15.93 2.79 -18.64
N LYS A 265 15.99 3.19 -17.37
CA LYS A 265 15.81 2.32 -16.21
C LYS A 265 14.41 2.42 -15.59
N ILE A 266 13.54 3.30 -16.11
CA ILE A 266 12.16 3.42 -15.64
C ILE A 266 11.31 2.38 -16.37
N GLU A 267 10.60 1.55 -15.58
CA GLU A 267 9.65 0.57 -16.07
C GLU A 267 8.26 0.93 -15.54
N VAL A 268 7.29 1.10 -16.45
CA VAL A 268 5.87 1.31 -16.12
C VAL A 268 5.09 0.11 -16.64
N ARG A 269 4.20 -0.43 -15.79
CA ARG A 269 3.33 -1.55 -16.12
C ARG A 269 1.88 -1.16 -15.87
N ASP A 270 1.07 -1.20 -16.92
CA ASP A 270 -0.38 -1.01 -16.78
C ASP A 270 -1.03 -2.29 -16.23
N VAL A 271 -1.58 -2.19 -15.02
CA VAL A 271 -2.33 -3.27 -14.35
C VAL A 271 -3.83 -2.98 -14.26
N SER A 272 -4.34 -1.92 -14.92
CA SER A 272 -5.72 -1.43 -14.78
C SER A 272 -6.78 -2.51 -14.96
N LYS A 273 -6.55 -3.43 -15.90
CA LYS A 273 -7.43 -4.58 -16.19
C LYS A 273 -7.72 -5.43 -14.94
N PHE A 274 -6.75 -5.55 -14.04
CA PHE A 274 -6.81 -6.42 -12.86
C PHE A 274 -7.11 -5.65 -11.57
N VAL A 275 -7.34 -4.34 -11.64
CA VAL A 275 -7.57 -3.49 -10.46
C VAL A 275 -9.03 -3.05 -10.38
N PHE A 276 -9.48 -2.22 -11.33
CA PHE A 276 -10.75 -1.49 -11.20
C PHE A 276 -11.99 -2.39 -11.16
N ALA A 277 -12.05 -3.41 -12.02
CA ALA A 277 -13.20 -4.31 -12.09
C ALA A 277 -13.35 -5.16 -10.81
N GLY A 278 -12.24 -5.63 -10.26
CA GLY A 278 -12.25 -6.43 -9.03
C GLY A 278 -12.66 -5.60 -7.81
N LEU A 279 -12.08 -4.41 -7.66
CA LEU A 279 -12.43 -3.50 -6.58
C LEU A 279 -13.91 -3.07 -6.64
N ALA A 280 -14.40 -2.69 -7.83
CA ALA A 280 -15.81 -2.32 -8.01
C ALA A 280 -16.76 -3.49 -7.66
N GLY A 281 -16.39 -4.72 -8.04
CA GLY A 281 -17.13 -5.92 -7.67
C GLY A 281 -17.17 -6.13 -6.15
N PHE A 282 -16.03 -5.99 -5.48
CA PHE A 282 -15.95 -6.12 -4.02
C PHE A 282 -16.81 -5.06 -3.31
N LEU A 283 -16.71 -3.80 -3.69
CA LEU A 283 -17.48 -2.70 -3.09
C LEU A 283 -18.99 -2.89 -3.32
N GLY A 284 -19.40 -3.31 -4.53
CA GLY A 284 -20.81 -3.60 -4.81
C GLY A 284 -21.36 -4.76 -3.98
N CYS A 285 -20.55 -5.80 -3.74
CA CYS A 285 -20.92 -6.89 -2.83
C CYS A 285 -21.02 -6.42 -1.37
N ALA A 286 -20.04 -5.65 -0.90
CA ALA A 286 -20.01 -5.12 0.47
C ALA A 286 -21.21 -4.18 0.75
N GLU A 287 -21.51 -3.28 -0.20
CA GLU A 287 -22.69 -2.41 -0.13
C GLU A 287 -23.99 -3.22 -0.14
N GLY A 288 -24.08 -4.26 -0.97
CA GLY A 288 -25.23 -5.16 -1.02
C GLY A 288 -25.47 -5.89 0.31
N VAL A 289 -24.40 -6.34 0.97
CA VAL A 289 -24.47 -6.91 2.32
C VAL A 289 -24.96 -5.86 3.31
N TRP A 290 -24.32 -4.69 3.37
CA TRP A 290 -24.65 -3.63 4.33
C TRP A 290 -26.12 -3.16 4.21
N ASN A 291 -26.58 -2.94 2.98
CA ASN A 291 -27.97 -2.60 2.67
C ASN A 291 -28.96 -3.69 3.14
N ALA A 292 -28.58 -4.97 3.09
CA ALA A 292 -29.40 -6.07 3.59
C ALA A 292 -29.52 -6.06 5.13
N TYR A 293 -28.52 -5.51 5.84
CA TYR A 293 -28.54 -5.30 7.29
C TYR A 293 -29.27 -4.01 7.71
N GLY A 294 -29.72 -3.19 6.75
CA GLY A 294 -30.51 -1.99 7.01
C GLY A 294 -29.71 -0.75 7.40
N GLU A 295 -28.39 -0.85 7.37
CA GLU A 295 -27.49 0.29 7.44
C GLU A 295 -27.15 0.75 6.01
N VAL A 296 -26.98 2.05 5.79
CA VAL A 296 -26.49 2.61 4.52
C VAL A 296 -25.00 2.80 4.73
N TRP A 297 -24.17 2.38 3.78
CA TRP A 297 -22.73 2.66 3.86
C TRP A 297 -22.51 4.09 3.40
N ASP A 298 -22.06 4.96 4.31
CA ASP A 298 -21.94 6.41 4.10
C ASP A 298 -20.78 6.78 3.16
N GLY A 299 -19.92 5.83 2.80
CA GLY A 299 -18.76 6.04 1.91
C GLY A 299 -17.65 6.92 2.49
N GLU A 300 -17.77 7.38 3.75
CA GLU A 300 -16.77 8.25 4.41
C GLU A 300 -15.50 7.52 4.86
N ALA A 301 -15.39 6.20 4.66
CA ALA A 301 -14.12 5.50 4.74
C ALA A 301 -13.26 5.93 3.54
N GLY A 302 -12.53 7.04 3.71
CA GLY A 302 -11.79 7.72 2.66
C GLY A 302 -10.88 6.80 1.85
N PHE A 303 -11.04 6.85 0.53
CA PHE A 303 -10.05 6.42 -0.45
C PHE A 303 -8.98 7.49 -0.65
#